data_AF-A0A4D9D8Q3-F1
#
_entry.id   AF-A0A4D9D8Q3-F1
#
_cell.length_a   1.000
_cell.length_b   1.000
_cell.length_c   1.000
_cell.angle_alpha   90.00
_cell.angle_beta   90.00
_cell.angle_gamma   90.00
#
_symmetry.space_group_name_H-M   'P 1'
#
loop_
_entity.id
_entity.type
_entity.pdbx_description
1 polymer ?
#
loop_
_entity_poly.entity_id
_entity_poly.type
_entity_poly.pdbx_seq_one_letter_code
_entity_poly.pdbx_strand_id
1 'polypeptide(L)'
;MGPSGNAMTDTLARKAKEKEIAAFKAALPRAHPIFTMLEDLSFPPSLANRSDALYQNLRHRHGNTLTVVAEYWRKAPFAFLGSVLEPKEYSEIYREAGASAIAVNVDSVGGGCAHEDIAEMVAEQQAAILEDVTAPVPIVAMDVVVDPVQISRAKLAGAAGITLRFSLTPPEVTLSLIQTALALGMEPMVFVRNSTEAAAAVGAGARVVYLYGCSRAQAVEMRQDLDQDGVMIGFDLRRPREFQYGLNEVEDAWTLRDAGFNSVYVSNLLFQTPLDDVLGPSSVIKALRAKACVFLVDPLDWIEKSVMEGSKETLGELLA
;
A
#
# COMPACT_ATOMS: atom_id res chain seq x y z
N MET A 1 -9.22 -10.72 -0.69
CA MET A 1 -8.40 -11.54 0.22
C MET A 1 -7.50 -10.58 0.98
N GLY A 2 -7.47 -10.60 2.32
CA GLY A 2 -6.33 -9.99 3.02
C GLY A 2 -5.06 -10.81 2.73
N PRO A 3 -3.85 -10.31 3.00
CA PRO A 3 -2.64 -11.10 2.83
C PRO A 3 -2.58 -12.19 3.92
N SER A 4 -3.43 -13.22 3.81
CA SER A 4 -3.17 -14.48 4.50
C SER A 4 -1.93 -15.06 3.83
N GLY A 5 -0.78 -14.99 4.50
CA GLY A 5 0.48 -15.61 4.08
C GLY A 5 0.43 -17.15 3.97
N ASN A 6 -0.74 -17.72 3.72
CA ASN A 6 -0.98 -19.13 3.51
C ASN A 6 -0.70 -19.47 2.04
N ALA A 7 0.27 -20.35 1.80
CA ALA A 7 0.68 -20.78 0.47
C ALA A 7 -0.47 -21.36 -0.37
N MET A 8 -1.50 -21.94 0.27
CA MET A 8 -2.67 -22.49 -0.42
C MET A 8 -3.57 -21.39 -1.00
N THR A 9 -3.77 -20.29 -0.27
CA THR A 9 -4.57 -19.15 -0.77
C THR A 9 -3.83 -18.40 -1.88
N ASP A 10 -2.52 -18.22 -1.76
CA ASP A 10 -1.71 -17.57 -2.80
C ASP A 10 -1.67 -18.40 -4.09
N THR A 11 -1.63 -19.74 -4.00
CA THR A 11 -1.67 -20.62 -5.18
C THR A 11 -3.01 -20.51 -5.93
N LEU A 12 -4.12 -20.46 -5.20
CA LEU A 12 -5.44 -20.28 -5.80
C LEU A 12 -5.59 -18.90 -6.42
N ALA A 13 -5.13 -17.86 -5.72
CA ALA A 13 -5.11 -16.49 -6.23
C ALA A 13 -4.29 -16.37 -7.53
N ARG A 14 -3.07 -16.94 -7.57
CA ARG A 14 -2.25 -16.99 -8.79
C ARG A 14 -3.03 -17.63 -9.94
N LYS A 15 -3.55 -18.85 -9.77
CA LYS A 15 -4.23 -19.58 -10.86
C LYS A 15 -5.45 -18.84 -11.38
N ALA A 16 -6.24 -18.24 -10.48
CA ALA A 16 -7.38 -17.42 -10.87
C ALA A 16 -6.92 -16.22 -11.70
N LYS A 17 -5.86 -15.53 -11.27
CA LYS A 17 -5.32 -14.39 -11.98
C LYS A 17 -4.70 -14.76 -13.32
N GLU A 18 -3.94 -15.85 -13.42
CA GLU A 18 -3.38 -16.32 -14.70
C GLU A 18 -4.47 -16.51 -15.75
N LYS A 19 -5.62 -17.07 -15.35
CA LYS A 19 -6.79 -17.21 -16.23
C LYS A 19 -7.39 -15.86 -16.63
N GLU A 20 -7.54 -14.94 -15.67
CA GLU A 20 -8.02 -13.58 -15.93
C GLU A 20 -7.12 -12.85 -16.93
N ILE A 21 -5.80 -12.92 -16.73
CA ILE A 21 -4.82 -12.25 -17.58
C ILE A 21 -4.71 -12.89 -18.96
N ALA A 22 -4.82 -14.22 -19.06
CA ALA A 22 -4.88 -14.90 -20.35
C ALA A 22 -6.10 -14.43 -21.17
N ALA A 23 -7.27 -14.31 -20.54
CA ALA A 23 -8.47 -13.80 -21.18
C ALA A 23 -8.31 -12.32 -21.59
N PHE A 24 -7.73 -11.49 -20.71
CA PHE A 24 -7.43 -10.09 -21.01
C PHE A 24 -6.50 -9.96 -22.22
N LYS A 25 -5.38 -10.69 -22.25
CA LYS A 25 -4.42 -10.67 -23.37
C LYS A 25 -5.06 -11.13 -24.69
N ALA A 26 -5.94 -12.13 -24.64
CA ALA A 26 -6.66 -12.61 -25.82
C ALA A 26 -7.68 -11.57 -26.37
N ALA A 27 -8.22 -10.71 -25.49
CA ALA A 27 -9.16 -9.67 -25.87
C ALA A 27 -8.49 -8.36 -26.34
N LEU A 28 -7.20 -8.16 -26.04
CA LEU A 28 -6.49 -6.94 -26.43
C LEU A 28 -6.27 -6.87 -27.96
N PRO A 29 -6.62 -5.74 -28.61
CA PRO A 29 -6.23 -5.49 -30.00
C PRO A 29 -4.71 -5.50 -30.13
N ARG A 30 -4.17 -6.04 -31.23
CA ARG A 30 -2.71 -6.06 -31.47
C ARG A 30 -2.05 -4.67 -31.44
N ALA A 31 -2.79 -3.63 -31.82
CA ALA A 31 -2.33 -2.24 -31.79
C ALA A 31 -2.44 -1.59 -30.39
N HIS A 32 -2.80 -2.35 -29.35
CA HIS A 32 -2.92 -1.81 -28.01
C HIS A 32 -1.55 -1.36 -27.48
N PRO A 33 -1.44 -0.15 -26.86
CA PRO A 33 -0.15 0.42 -26.45
C PRO A 33 0.70 -0.46 -25.53
N ILE A 34 0.06 -1.33 -24.74
CA ILE A 34 0.76 -2.30 -23.87
C ILE A 34 1.77 -3.15 -24.65
N PHE A 35 1.46 -3.59 -25.88
CA PHE A 35 2.38 -4.43 -26.64
C PHE A 35 3.64 -3.65 -27.02
N THR A 36 3.48 -2.42 -27.50
CA THR A 36 4.62 -1.52 -27.79
C THR A 36 5.45 -1.24 -26.53
N MET A 37 4.81 -0.96 -25.39
CA MET A 37 5.52 -0.75 -24.12
C MET A 37 6.37 -1.95 -23.70
N LEU A 38 5.91 -3.17 -23.97
CA LEU A 38 6.62 -4.41 -23.65
C LEU A 38 7.73 -4.73 -24.67
N GLU A 39 7.52 -4.41 -25.94
CA GLU A 39 8.51 -4.58 -27.01
C GLU A 39 9.69 -3.61 -26.87
N ASP A 40 9.42 -2.40 -26.40
CA ASP A 40 10.44 -1.34 -26.21
C ASP A 40 11.29 -1.52 -24.94
N LEU A 41 11.02 -2.55 -24.12
CA LEU A 41 11.78 -2.80 -22.90
C LEU A 41 13.23 -3.18 -23.20
N SER A 42 14.15 -2.46 -22.56
CA SER A 42 15.58 -2.78 -22.58
C SER A 42 16.04 -3.32 -21.22
N PHE A 43 16.83 -4.40 -21.23
CA PHE A 43 17.40 -5.01 -20.03
C PHE A 43 18.95 -4.97 -20.06
N PRO A 44 19.64 -4.67 -18.94
CA PRO A 44 19.06 -4.24 -17.65
C PRO A 44 18.36 -2.86 -17.77
N PRO A 45 17.35 -2.59 -16.93
CA PRO A 45 16.59 -1.34 -17.02
C PRO A 45 17.49 -0.13 -16.77
N SER A 46 17.32 0.92 -17.57
CA SER A 46 17.89 2.23 -17.25
C SER A 46 17.16 2.83 -16.05
N LEU A 47 17.89 3.08 -14.96
CA LEU A 47 17.32 3.71 -13.77
C LEU A 47 17.19 5.23 -13.91
N ALA A 48 17.64 5.83 -15.02
CA ALA A 48 17.60 7.28 -15.24
C ALA A 48 16.17 7.85 -15.30
N ASN A 49 15.20 7.03 -15.73
CA ASN A 49 13.78 7.42 -15.87
C ASN A 49 12.89 6.81 -14.79
N ARG A 50 13.48 6.28 -13.71
CA ARG A 50 12.72 5.71 -12.59
C ARG A 50 11.91 6.80 -11.89
N SER A 51 10.63 6.52 -11.63
CA SER A 51 9.83 7.37 -10.76
C SER A 51 10.38 7.31 -9.33
N ASP A 52 10.99 8.39 -8.87
CA ASP A 52 11.50 8.50 -7.50
C ASP A 52 10.43 8.93 -6.50
N ALA A 53 9.26 9.41 -6.96
CA ALA A 53 8.25 10.01 -6.11
C ALA A 53 7.76 9.07 -4.98
N LEU A 54 7.46 7.81 -5.31
CA LEU A 54 7.02 6.82 -4.33
C LEU A 54 8.10 6.53 -3.29
N TYR A 55 9.32 6.27 -3.75
CA TYR A 55 10.44 5.97 -2.87
C TYR A 55 10.76 7.14 -1.94
N GLN A 56 10.82 8.37 -2.47
CA GLN A 56 11.09 9.57 -1.68
C GLN A 56 10.00 9.79 -0.63
N ASN A 57 8.72 9.73 -1.02
CA ASN A 57 7.61 9.95 -0.08
C ASN A 57 7.58 8.91 1.04
N LEU A 58 8.01 7.67 0.80
CA LEU A 58 7.99 6.62 1.81
C LEU A 58 9.26 6.54 2.66
N ARG A 59 10.42 6.93 2.12
CA ARG A 59 11.70 6.88 2.84
C ARG A 59 11.79 7.92 3.95
N HIS A 60 11.26 9.13 3.71
CA HIS A 60 11.45 10.28 4.59
C HIS A 60 10.52 10.24 5.80
N ARG A 61 11.10 9.92 6.97
CA ARG A 61 10.42 10.01 8.27
C ARG A 61 10.42 11.46 8.76
N HIS A 62 9.45 12.26 8.31
CA HIS A 62 9.31 13.64 8.80
C HIS A 62 9.20 13.65 10.33
N GLY A 63 10.19 14.25 10.99
CA GLY A 63 10.24 14.32 12.44
C GLY A 63 10.22 12.96 13.16
N ASN A 64 10.70 11.87 12.55
CA ASN A 64 10.72 10.53 13.16
C ASN A 64 9.35 9.81 13.22
N THR A 65 8.32 10.27 12.50
CA THR A 65 7.05 9.53 12.34
C THR A 65 7.16 8.45 11.25
N LEU A 66 6.27 7.47 11.26
CA LEU A 66 6.08 6.57 10.11
C LEU A 66 5.41 7.30 8.95
N THR A 67 5.67 6.83 7.74
CA THR A 67 4.84 7.11 6.56
C THR A 67 3.72 6.09 6.47
N VAL A 68 2.61 6.45 5.83
CA VAL A 68 1.42 5.58 5.76
C VAL A 68 1.04 5.35 4.30
N VAL A 69 0.91 4.09 3.90
CA VAL A 69 0.26 3.70 2.65
C VAL A 69 -1.19 3.33 2.98
N ALA A 70 -2.13 4.11 2.47
CA ALA A 70 -3.56 3.89 2.66
C ALA A 70 -4.12 3.08 1.47
N GLU A 71 -4.69 1.90 1.74
CA GLU A 71 -5.28 1.07 0.68
C GLU A 71 -6.74 1.48 0.40
N TYR A 72 -7.07 1.69 -0.86
CA TYR A 72 -8.42 1.92 -1.34
C TYR A 72 -9.04 0.65 -1.96
N TRP A 73 -10.24 0.30 -1.49
CA TRP A 73 -11.04 -0.81 -2.00
C TRP A 73 -12.41 -0.29 -2.43
N ARG A 74 -12.82 -0.56 -3.67
CA ARG A 74 -14.18 -0.27 -4.12
C ARG A 74 -15.20 -1.24 -3.50
N LYS A 75 -14.79 -2.48 -3.23
CA LYS A 75 -15.59 -3.53 -2.59
C LYS A 75 -15.04 -3.87 -1.21
N ALA A 76 -15.49 -3.12 -0.21
CA ALA A 76 -15.20 -3.40 1.21
C ALA A 76 -16.47 -3.90 1.93
N PRO A 77 -16.75 -5.22 1.93
CA PRO A 77 -17.94 -5.78 2.57
C PRO A 77 -17.97 -5.62 4.10
N PHE A 78 -16.85 -5.19 4.69
CA PHE A 78 -16.69 -4.87 6.10
C PHE A 78 -16.75 -3.37 6.39
N ALA A 79 -17.07 -2.55 5.39
CA ALA A 79 -17.15 -1.11 5.58
C ALA A 79 -18.27 -0.75 6.55
N PHE A 80 -17.98 0.20 7.46
CA PHE A 80 -18.90 0.66 8.49
C PHE A 80 -20.22 1.17 7.91
N LEU A 81 -20.17 1.92 6.81
CA LEU A 81 -21.35 2.47 6.14
C LEU A 81 -22.11 1.44 5.27
N GLY A 82 -21.60 0.22 5.12
CA GLY A 82 -22.11 -0.75 4.14
C GLY A 82 -21.84 -0.38 2.68
N SER A 83 -21.29 0.80 2.41
CA SER A 83 -20.80 1.27 1.11
C SER A 83 -19.46 1.99 1.25
N VAL A 84 -18.78 2.19 0.13
CA VAL A 84 -17.51 2.92 0.04
C VAL A 84 -17.74 4.15 -0.84
N LEU A 85 -17.21 5.30 -0.42
CA LEU A 85 -17.16 6.52 -1.23
C LEU A 85 -16.40 6.32 -2.56
N GLU A 86 -16.60 7.26 -3.47
CA GLU A 86 -15.93 7.25 -4.76
C GLU A 86 -14.42 7.46 -4.62
N PRO A 87 -13.60 7.00 -5.58
CA PRO A 87 -12.15 7.07 -5.51
C PRO A 87 -11.65 8.49 -5.27
N LYS A 88 -12.23 9.50 -5.95
CA LYS A 88 -11.84 10.89 -5.77
C LYS A 88 -11.96 11.36 -4.31
N GLU A 89 -13.04 10.98 -3.63
CA GLU A 89 -13.32 11.41 -2.26
C GLU A 89 -12.31 10.80 -1.28
N TYR A 90 -12.04 9.49 -1.39
CA TYR A 90 -11.00 8.86 -0.57
C TYR A 90 -9.59 9.36 -0.91
N SER A 91 -9.33 9.74 -2.16
CA SER A 91 -8.05 10.31 -2.59
C SER A 91 -7.73 11.59 -1.83
N GLU A 92 -8.71 12.49 -1.74
CA GLU A 92 -8.61 13.75 -1.00
C GLU A 92 -8.49 13.49 0.51
N ILE A 93 -9.40 12.69 1.08
CA ILE A 93 -9.39 12.32 2.52
C ILE A 93 -8.03 11.76 2.95
N TYR A 94 -7.48 10.81 2.20
CA TYR A 94 -6.19 10.20 2.54
C TYR A 94 -5.02 11.18 2.39
N ARG A 95 -5.02 12.03 1.35
CA ARG A 95 -4.02 13.08 1.19
C ARG A 95 -4.04 14.07 2.36
N GLU A 96 -5.20 14.61 2.70
CA GLU A 96 -5.35 15.61 3.76
C GLU A 96 -5.02 15.05 5.15
N ALA A 97 -5.30 13.76 5.37
CA ALA A 97 -4.88 13.05 6.58
C ALA A 97 -3.35 12.83 6.66
N GLY A 98 -2.65 13.03 5.55
CA GLY A 98 -1.20 12.89 5.42
C GLY A 98 -0.75 11.45 5.19
N ALA A 99 -1.54 10.65 4.45
CA ALA A 99 -1.01 9.47 3.81
C ALA A 99 0.18 9.86 2.92
N SER A 100 1.15 8.96 2.76
CA SER A 100 2.34 9.18 1.95
C SER A 100 2.25 8.51 0.57
N ALA A 101 1.33 7.56 0.42
CA ALA A 101 0.90 6.99 -0.85
C ALA A 101 -0.51 6.39 -0.68
N ILE A 102 -1.21 6.22 -1.81
CA ILE A 102 -2.50 5.53 -1.85
C ILE A 102 -2.34 4.28 -2.71
N ALA A 103 -2.72 3.12 -2.19
CA ALA A 103 -2.66 1.87 -2.91
C ALA A 103 -4.07 1.44 -3.36
N VAL A 104 -4.32 1.43 -4.66
CA VAL A 104 -5.63 1.08 -5.23
C VAL A 104 -5.66 -0.41 -5.54
N ASN A 105 -6.57 -1.13 -4.90
CA ASN A 105 -6.67 -2.59 -5.04
C ASN A 105 -7.51 -2.98 -6.26
N VAL A 106 -6.84 -3.14 -7.40
CA VAL A 106 -7.44 -3.50 -8.69
C VAL A 106 -7.66 -5.01 -8.86
N ASP A 107 -7.40 -5.81 -7.83
CA ASP A 107 -7.79 -7.22 -7.84
C ASP A 107 -9.32 -7.33 -7.75
N SER A 108 -9.93 -7.90 -8.79
CA SER A 108 -11.40 -7.98 -8.94
C SER A 108 -12.11 -8.74 -7.80
N VAL A 109 -11.40 -9.66 -7.13
CA VAL A 109 -11.89 -10.48 -6.01
C VAL A 109 -11.61 -9.80 -4.66
N GLY A 110 -10.46 -9.13 -4.55
CA GLY A 110 -9.96 -8.44 -3.37
C GLY A 110 -10.64 -7.10 -3.14
N GLY A 111 -10.15 -6.07 -3.82
CA GLY A 111 -10.62 -4.69 -3.68
C GLY A 111 -11.68 -4.29 -4.69
N GLY A 112 -11.79 -4.99 -5.83
CA GLY A 112 -12.83 -4.77 -6.81
C GLY A 112 -12.71 -3.45 -7.58
N CYS A 113 -11.57 -2.75 -7.48
CA CYS A 113 -11.31 -1.54 -8.25
C CYS A 113 -11.03 -1.87 -9.71
N ALA A 114 -11.29 -0.93 -10.58
CA ALA A 114 -10.87 -0.94 -11.98
C ALA A 114 -9.60 -0.08 -12.16
N HIS A 115 -8.96 -0.14 -13.32
CA HIS A 115 -7.78 0.69 -13.59
C HIS A 115 -8.18 2.16 -13.83
N GLU A 116 -9.43 2.40 -14.18
CA GLU A 116 -10.07 3.71 -14.26
C GLU A 116 -10.09 4.39 -12.89
N ASP A 117 -10.20 3.63 -11.79
CA ASP A 117 -10.14 4.17 -10.43
C ASP A 117 -8.74 4.70 -10.10
N ILE A 118 -7.69 4.05 -10.61
CA ILE A 118 -6.31 4.56 -10.52
C ILE A 118 -6.23 5.88 -11.29
N ALA A 119 -6.71 5.91 -12.53
CA ALA A 119 -6.65 7.10 -13.37
C ALA A 119 -7.41 8.29 -12.76
N GLU A 120 -8.57 8.03 -12.15
CA GLU A 120 -9.38 9.02 -11.44
C GLU A 120 -8.62 9.61 -10.24
N MET A 121 -8.03 8.76 -9.39
CA MET A 121 -7.23 9.23 -8.26
C MET A 121 -5.95 9.97 -8.71
N VAL A 122 -5.30 9.52 -9.79
CA VAL A 122 -4.15 10.23 -10.36
C VAL A 122 -4.55 11.62 -10.85
N ALA A 123 -5.68 11.75 -11.55
CA ALA A 123 -6.19 13.02 -12.02
C ALA A 123 -6.56 13.97 -10.85
N GLU A 124 -7.14 13.42 -9.78
CA GLU A 124 -7.43 14.16 -8.55
C GLU A 124 -6.15 14.70 -7.90
N GLN A 125 -5.13 13.85 -7.73
CA GLN A 125 -3.84 14.27 -7.15
C GLN A 125 -3.15 15.33 -8.02
N GLN A 126 -3.26 15.24 -9.34
CA GLN A 126 -2.74 16.27 -10.25
C GLN A 126 -3.48 17.59 -10.14
N ALA A 127 -4.80 17.57 -9.96
CA ALA A 127 -5.60 18.79 -9.77
C ALA A 127 -5.20 19.51 -8.48
N ALA A 128 -4.96 18.78 -7.39
CA ALA A 128 -4.55 19.36 -6.11
C ALA A 128 -3.21 20.11 -6.15
N ILE A 129 -2.30 19.76 -7.07
CA ILE A 129 -1.05 20.50 -7.30
C ILE A 129 -1.35 21.94 -7.75
N LEU A 130 -2.39 22.12 -8.56
CA LEU A 130 -2.75 23.42 -9.13
C LEU A 130 -3.44 24.33 -8.09
N GLU A 131 -3.97 23.75 -7.02
CA GLU A 131 -4.77 24.44 -6.01
C GLU A 131 -3.97 24.80 -4.74
N ASP A 132 -2.68 24.45 -4.65
CA ASP A 132 -1.76 24.73 -3.52
C ASP A 132 -2.30 24.29 -2.14
N VAL A 133 -3.06 23.18 -2.11
CA VAL A 133 -3.75 22.71 -0.89
C VAL A 133 -2.84 21.87 0.00
N THR A 134 -2.47 20.69 -0.47
CA THR A 134 -1.63 19.71 0.21
C THR A 134 -0.84 18.97 -0.85
N ALA A 135 0.42 18.64 -0.55
CA ALA A 135 1.29 17.96 -1.51
C ALA A 135 0.62 16.67 -2.03
N PRO A 136 0.65 16.42 -3.36
CA PRO A 136 0.05 15.23 -3.93
C PRO A 136 0.78 13.98 -3.44
N VAL A 137 0.07 12.86 -3.44
CA VAL A 137 0.60 11.56 -3.05
C VAL A 137 0.61 10.58 -4.24
N PRO A 138 1.65 9.75 -4.39
CA PRO A 138 1.75 8.78 -5.45
C PRO A 138 0.68 7.69 -5.30
N ILE A 139 0.09 7.31 -6.43
CA ILE A 139 -0.86 6.20 -6.52
C ILE A 139 -0.11 4.92 -6.88
N VAL A 140 -0.36 3.85 -6.13
CA VAL A 140 0.22 2.53 -6.30
C VAL A 140 -0.85 1.55 -6.76
N ALA A 141 -0.57 0.78 -7.81
CA ALA A 141 -1.44 -0.32 -8.21
C ALA A 141 -1.18 -1.53 -7.30
N MET A 142 -2.19 -1.92 -6.53
CA MET A 142 -2.19 -3.17 -5.78
C MET A 142 -2.96 -4.22 -6.57
N ASP A 143 -2.29 -5.32 -6.92
CA ASP A 143 -2.88 -6.46 -7.62
C ASP A 143 -2.15 -7.76 -7.24
N VAL A 144 -2.75 -8.89 -7.60
CA VAL A 144 -2.04 -10.17 -7.68
C VAL A 144 -1.25 -10.17 -9.00
N VAL A 145 -0.02 -9.64 -9.00
CA VAL A 145 0.74 -9.52 -10.26
C VAL A 145 1.42 -10.84 -10.61
N VAL A 146 1.15 -11.35 -11.82
CA VAL A 146 1.71 -12.60 -12.36
C VAL A 146 2.28 -12.46 -13.78
N ASP A 147 1.97 -11.37 -14.49
CA ASP A 147 2.40 -11.11 -15.87
C ASP A 147 2.79 -9.63 -16.10
N PRO A 148 3.83 -9.34 -16.92
CA PRO A 148 4.23 -7.98 -17.32
C PRO A 148 3.11 -7.08 -17.87
N VAL A 149 2.08 -7.66 -18.49
CA VAL A 149 0.94 -6.90 -19.00
C VAL A 149 0.21 -6.13 -17.90
N GLN A 150 0.16 -6.67 -16.67
CA GLN A 150 -0.46 -5.97 -15.53
C GLN A 150 0.33 -4.72 -15.15
N ILE A 151 1.67 -4.79 -15.17
CA ILE A 151 2.55 -3.64 -14.91
C ILE A 151 2.33 -2.56 -15.97
N SER A 152 2.27 -2.95 -17.24
CA SER A 152 2.01 -2.03 -18.35
C SER A 152 0.63 -1.37 -18.24
N ARG A 153 -0.39 -2.14 -17.84
CA ARG A 153 -1.75 -1.64 -17.62
C ARG A 153 -1.80 -0.62 -16.48
N ALA A 154 -1.12 -0.90 -15.37
CA ALA A 154 -1.00 0.04 -14.25
C ALA A 154 -0.25 1.32 -14.66
N LYS A 155 0.82 1.20 -15.45
CA LYS A 155 1.55 2.36 -16.00
C LYS A 155 0.66 3.25 -16.86
N LEU A 156 -0.14 2.66 -17.74
CA LEU A 156 -1.09 3.42 -18.58
C LEU A 156 -2.16 4.14 -17.77
N ALA A 157 -2.56 3.58 -16.62
CA ALA A 157 -3.47 4.24 -15.69
C ALA A 157 -2.80 5.37 -14.88
N GLY A 158 -1.49 5.58 -15.03
CA GLY A 158 -0.74 6.63 -14.35
C GLY A 158 -0.19 6.24 -12.98
N ALA A 159 -0.24 4.95 -12.60
CA ALA A 159 0.32 4.50 -11.33
C ALA A 159 1.82 4.81 -11.24
N ALA A 160 2.25 5.33 -10.09
CA ALA A 160 3.65 5.63 -9.78
C ALA A 160 4.42 4.38 -9.35
N GLY A 161 3.72 3.37 -8.82
CA GLY A 161 4.31 2.10 -8.42
C GLY A 161 3.34 0.94 -8.49
N ILE A 162 3.86 -0.27 -8.27
CA ILE A 162 3.08 -1.51 -8.31
C ILE A 162 3.54 -2.51 -7.25
N THR A 163 2.60 -3.25 -6.66
CA THR A 163 2.92 -4.27 -5.66
C THR A 163 3.38 -5.58 -6.31
N LEU A 164 4.48 -6.16 -5.82
CA LEU A 164 5.00 -7.47 -6.25
C LEU A 164 5.28 -8.35 -5.04
N ARG A 165 5.06 -9.67 -5.12
CA ARG A 165 5.25 -10.58 -3.97
C ARG A 165 5.85 -11.92 -4.37
N PHE A 166 6.88 -12.37 -3.65
CA PHE A 166 7.53 -13.67 -3.89
C PHE A 166 6.64 -14.88 -3.64
N SER A 167 5.57 -14.75 -2.85
CA SER A 167 4.66 -15.87 -2.61
C SER A 167 3.69 -16.16 -3.77
N LEU A 168 3.54 -15.22 -4.71
CA LEU A 168 2.64 -15.37 -5.84
C LEU A 168 3.31 -16.11 -7.00
N THR A 169 4.55 -15.75 -7.34
CA THR A 169 5.27 -16.27 -8.51
C THR A 169 6.59 -16.91 -8.13
N PRO A 170 7.14 -17.83 -8.94
CA PRO A 170 8.50 -18.31 -8.75
C PRO A 170 9.50 -17.14 -8.61
N PRO A 171 10.56 -17.27 -7.79
CA PRO A 171 11.50 -16.18 -7.53
C PRO A 171 12.04 -15.50 -8.79
N GLU A 172 12.43 -16.27 -9.80
CA GLU A 172 12.93 -15.79 -11.08
C GLU A 172 11.92 -14.92 -11.85
N VAL A 173 10.63 -15.27 -11.77
CA VAL A 173 9.55 -14.48 -12.36
C VAL A 173 9.37 -13.18 -11.58
N THR A 174 9.39 -13.23 -10.25
CA THR A 174 9.29 -12.03 -9.40
C THR A 174 10.43 -11.05 -9.68
N LEU A 175 11.67 -11.54 -9.83
CA LEU A 175 12.82 -10.71 -10.17
C LEU A 175 12.68 -10.06 -11.56
N SER A 176 12.17 -10.81 -12.54
CA SER A 176 11.86 -10.28 -13.88
C SER A 176 10.75 -9.22 -13.84
N LEU A 177 9.71 -9.42 -13.03
CA LEU A 177 8.65 -8.42 -12.82
C LEU A 177 9.17 -7.15 -12.15
N ILE A 178 10.10 -7.26 -11.18
CA ILE A 178 10.79 -6.10 -10.59
C ILE A 178 11.52 -5.32 -11.67
N GLN A 179 12.34 -5.98 -12.49
CA GLN A 179 13.08 -5.33 -13.57
C GLN A 179 12.16 -4.71 -14.64
N THR A 180 11.03 -5.35 -14.92
CA THR A 180 10.01 -4.84 -15.84
C THR A 180 9.36 -3.55 -15.31
N ALA A 181 9.00 -3.51 -14.02
CA ALA A 181 8.47 -2.30 -13.39
C ALA A 181 9.47 -1.15 -13.48
N LEU A 182 10.75 -1.41 -13.20
CA LEU A 182 11.81 -0.43 -13.32
C LEU A 182 12.01 0.05 -14.77
N ALA A 183 11.99 -0.86 -15.74
CA ALA A 183 12.11 -0.52 -17.16
C ALA A 183 10.96 0.37 -17.66
N LEU A 184 9.75 0.18 -17.11
CA LEU A 184 8.58 1.02 -17.37
C LEU A 184 8.55 2.33 -16.54
N GLY A 185 9.60 2.59 -15.75
CA GLY A 185 9.70 3.76 -14.88
C GLY A 185 8.69 3.76 -13.73
N MET A 186 8.23 2.60 -13.28
CA MET A 186 7.42 2.42 -12.08
C MET A 186 8.28 1.95 -10.91
N GLU A 187 7.94 2.37 -9.70
CA GLU A 187 8.63 1.91 -8.49
C GLU A 187 8.01 0.57 -8.01
N PRO A 188 8.76 -0.54 -7.97
CA PRO A 188 8.27 -1.81 -7.46
C PRO A 188 8.21 -1.78 -5.92
N MET A 189 7.00 -1.94 -5.37
CA MET A 189 6.74 -2.15 -3.95
C MET A 189 6.72 -3.66 -3.66
N VAL A 190 7.82 -4.19 -3.12
CA VAL A 190 8.02 -5.64 -3.03
C VAL A 190 7.70 -6.15 -1.63
N PHE A 191 6.72 -7.04 -1.50
CA PHE A 191 6.42 -7.69 -0.23
C PHE A 191 7.23 -8.98 -0.10
N VAL A 192 7.89 -9.13 1.05
CA VAL A 192 8.82 -10.23 1.36
C VAL A 192 8.55 -10.80 2.76
N ARG A 193 8.82 -12.08 2.96
CA ARG A 193 8.57 -12.81 4.23
C ARG A 193 9.83 -13.10 5.03
N ASN A 194 11.00 -12.95 4.41
CA ASN A 194 12.29 -13.27 5.02
C ASN A 194 13.42 -12.44 4.39
N SER A 195 14.59 -12.47 5.02
CA SER A 195 15.78 -11.74 4.58
C SER A 195 16.30 -12.19 3.21
N THR A 196 16.14 -13.47 2.85
CA THR A 196 16.52 -14.00 1.53
C THR A 196 15.70 -13.37 0.40
N GLU A 197 14.36 -13.31 0.56
CA GLU A 197 13.47 -12.66 -0.39
C GLU A 197 13.78 -11.15 -0.48
N ALA A 198 14.05 -10.50 0.66
CA ALA A 198 14.45 -9.09 0.69
C ALA A 198 15.77 -8.82 -0.06
N ALA A 199 16.80 -9.62 0.20
CA ALA A 199 18.09 -9.51 -0.48
C ALA A 199 17.97 -9.75 -1.99
N ALA A 200 17.14 -10.71 -2.41
CA ALA A 200 16.85 -10.95 -3.82
C ALA A 200 16.13 -9.76 -4.47
N ALA A 201 15.13 -9.18 -3.79
CA ALA A 201 14.40 -8.00 -4.26
C ALA A 201 15.34 -6.80 -4.47
N VAL A 202 16.18 -6.51 -3.47
CA VAL A 202 17.15 -5.40 -3.52
C VAL A 202 18.20 -5.66 -4.60
N GLY A 203 18.69 -6.89 -4.73
CA GLY A 203 19.60 -7.29 -5.81
C GLY A 203 19.02 -7.09 -7.22
N ALA A 204 17.70 -7.16 -7.38
CA ALA A 204 17.00 -6.81 -8.62
C ALA A 204 16.70 -5.31 -8.79
N GLY A 205 17.11 -4.46 -7.84
CA GLY A 205 16.99 -3.00 -7.89
C GLY A 205 15.79 -2.41 -7.13
N ALA A 206 15.02 -3.24 -6.41
CA ALA A 206 13.95 -2.73 -5.56
C ALA A 206 14.50 -1.91 -4.39
N ARG A 207 13.84 -0.79 -4.08
CA ARG A 207 14.18 0.08 -2.93
C ARG A 207 13.01 0.26 -1.97
N VAL A 208 11.83 -0.27 -2.30
CA VAL A 208 10.61 -0.20 -1.50
C VAL A 208 10.25 -1.64 -1.13
N VAL A 209 10.57 -2.04 0.10
CA VAL A 209 10.37 -3.41 0.58
C VAL A 209 9.42 -3.41 1.78
N TYR A 210 8.41 -4.26 1.76
CA TYR A 210 7.47 -4.45 2.88
C TYR A 210 7.60 -5.86 3.45
N LEU A 211 7.78 -5.96 4.76
CA LEU A 211 7.64 -7.23 5.46
C LEU A 211 6.16 -7.57 5.63
N TYR A 212 5.79 -8.83 5.40
CA TYR A 212 4.43 -9.32 5.59
C TYR A 212 4.39 -10.76 6.06
N GLY A 213 3.23 -11.20 6.54
CA GLY A 213 2.99 -12.61 6.88
C GLY A 213 3.77 -13.11 8.10
N CYS A 214 4.34 -12.21 8.90
CA CYS A 214 5.04 -12.51 10.15
C CYS A 214 4.46 -11.70 11.31
N SER A 215 4.75 -12.13 12.54
CA SER A 215 4.40 -11.35 13.73
C SER A 215 5.23 -10.08 13.82
N ARG A 216 4.73 -9.07 14.54
CA ARG A 216 5.47 -7.84 14.83
C ARG A 216 6.86 -8.10 15.44
N ALA A 217 6.94 -9.04 16.39
CA ALA A 217 8.23 -9.38 17.03
C ALA A 217 9.25 -9.92 16.01
N GLN A 218 8.83 -10.83 15.14
CA GLN A 218 9.66 -11.34 14.04
C GLN A 218 10.05 -10.23 13.06
N ALA A 219 9.13 -9.32 12.75
CA ALA A 219 9.42 -8.20 11.87
C ALA A 219 10.49 -7.27 12.44
N VAL A 220 10.44 -6.98 13.74
CA VAL A 220 11.44 -6.16 14.45
C VAL A 220 12.81 -6.84 14.43
N GLU A 221 12.86 -8.16 14.65
CA GLU A 221 14.10 -8.93 14.53
C GLU A 221 14.67 -8.85 13.11
N MET A 222 13.86 -9.16 12.10
CA MET A 222 14.27 -9.09 10.69
C MET A 222 14.69 -7.69 10.25
N ARG A 223 14.09 -6.63 10.80
CA ARG A 223 14.44 -5.25 10.46
C ARG A 223 15.90 -4.93 10.77
N GLN A 224 16.47 -5.54 11.81
CA GLN A 224 17.88 -5.35 12.17
C GLN A 224 18.82 -5.92 11.10
N ASP A 225 18.43 -7.03 10.47
CA ASP A 225 19.19 -7.69 9.40
C ASP A 225 19.06 -6.98 8.04
N LEU A 226 18.05 -6.13 7.87
CA LEU A 226 17.69 -5.48 6.61
C LEU A 226 18.16 -4.03 6.52
N ASP A 227 19.05 -3.60 7.40
CA ASP A 227 19.56 -2.23 7.40
C ASP A 227 20.51 -1.99 6.22
N GLN A 228 19.92 -1.66 5.06
CA GLN A 228 20.62 -1.41 3.82
C GLN A 228 20.43 0.05 3.41
N ASP A 229 21.55 0.75 3.23
CA ASP A 229 21.56 2.11 2.71
C ASP A 229 20.79 2.20 1.40
N GLY A 230 19.92 3.19 1.28
CA GLY A 230 19.12 3.39 0.09
C GLY A 230 17.85 2.52 -0.01
N VAL A 231 17.56 1.65 0.94
CA VAL A 231 16.30 0.87 0.97
C VAL A 231 15.32 1.46 2.00
N MET A 232 14.05 1.53 1.63
CA MET A 232 12.93 1.85 2.51
C MET A 232 12.28 0.55 2.95
N ILE A 233 12.20 0.33 4.27
CA ILE A 233 11.61 -0.87 4.86
C ILE A 233 10.28 -0.50 5.53
N GLY A 234 9.20 -1.08 5.03
CA GLY A 234 7.86 -0.96 5.58
C GLY A 234 7.33 -2.28 6.15
N PHE A 235 6.18 -2.20 6.82
CA PHE A 235 5.46 -3.37 7.34
C PHE A 235 4.00 -3.37 6.87
N ASP A 236 3.52 -4.54 6.46
CA ASP A 236 2.13 -4.76 6.07
C ASP A 236 1.24 -4.99 7.30
N LEU A 237 0.52 -3.96 7.73
CA LEU A 237 -0.41 -4.03 8.87
C LEU A 237 -1.78 -4.61 8.50
N ARG A 238 -2.01 -5.01 7.25
CA ARG A 238 -3.31 -5.54 6.84
C ARG A 238 -3.61 -6.84 7.56
N ARG A 239 -4.74 -6.86 8.25
CA ARG A 239 -5.26 -8.05 8.91
C ARG A 239 -6.24 -8.81 8.01
N PRO A 240 -6.35 -10.15 8.17
CA PRO A 240 -7.42 -10.94 7.56
C PRO A 240 -8.80 -10.36 7.87
N ARG A 241 -9.77 -10.60 6.98
CA ARG A 241 -11.13 -10.04 7.10
C ARG A 241 -11.89 -10.52 8.35
N GLU A 242 -11.47 -11.63 8.96
CA GLU A 242 -12.10 -12.15 10.18
C GLU A 242 -11.73 -11.36 11.44
N PHE A 243 -10.68 -10.53 11.40
CA PHE A 243 -10.39 -9.60 12.48
C PHE A 243 -11.34 -8.40 12.37
N GLN A 244 -12.35 -8.40 13.24
CA GLN A 244 -13.31 -7.33 13.36
C GLN A 244 -12.96 -6.49 14.58
N TYR A 245 -12.72 -5.20 14.33
CA TYR A 245 -12.55 -4.14 15.33
C TYR A 245 -11.34 -4.28 16.25
N GLY A 246 -10.64 -3.16 16.45
CA GLY A 246 -9.44 -3.10 17.29
C GLY A 246 -8.46 -2.02 16.81
N LEU A 247 -7.70 -1.49 17.77
CA LEU A 247 -6.68 -0.45 17.54
C LEU A 247 -5.26 -1.02 17.53
N ASN A 248 -5.16 -2.34 17.42
CA ASN A 248 -3.90 -3.06 17.48
C ASN A 248 -2.96 -2.61 16.38
N GLU A 249 -3.46 -2.29 15.18
CA GLU A 249 -2.65 -1.73 14.09
C GLU A 249 -2.00 -0.40 14.46
N VAL A 250 -2.67 0.44 15.26
CA VAL A 250 -2.12 1.73 15.71
C VAL A 250 -0.99 1.52 16.72
N GLU A 251 -1.20 0.64 17.70
CA GLU A 251 -0.15 0.27 18.67
C GLU A 251 1.04 -0.45 18.00
N ASP A 252 0.74 -1.32 17.03
CA ASP A 252 1.74 -1.99 16.21
C ASP A 252 2.57 -0.98 15.42
N ALA A 253 1.93 0.04 14.83
CA ALA A 253 2.63 1.11 14.13
C ALA A 253 3.63 1.84 15.05
N TRP A 254 3.26 2.17 16.29
CA TRP A 254 4.21 2.82 17.22
C TRP A 254 5.40 1.93 17.56
N THR A 255 5.17 0.64 17.78
CA THR A 255 6.26 -0.30 18.01
C THR A 255 7.18 -0.42 16.79
N LEU A 256 6.62 -0.49 15.58
CA LEU A 256 7.37 -0.56 14.32
C LEU A 256 8.16 0.74 14.06
N ARG A 257 7.58 1.90 14.39
CA ARG A 257 8.25 3.20 14.34
C ARG A 257 9.52 3.20 15.19
N ASP A 258 9.41 2.71 16.43
CA ASP A 258 10.51 2.67 17.40
C ASP A 258 11.56 1.63 17.00
N ALA A 259 11.16 0.58 16.28
CA ALA A 259 12.05 -0.39 15.67
C ALA A 259 12.74 0.08 14.36
N GLY A 260 12.51 1.33 13.92
CA GLY A 260 13.23 1.88 12.76
C GLY A 260 12.59 1.60 11.40
N PHE A 261 11.33 1.14 11.35
CA PHE A 261 10.59 1.06 10.08
C PHE A 261 10.33 2.46 9.52
N ASN A 262 10.25 2.56 8.19
CA ASN A 262 9.94 3.80 7.49
C ASN A 262 8.43 3.98 7.31
N SER A 263 7.73 2.89 7.00
CA SER A 263 6.36 2.92 6.51
C SER A 263 5.50 1.79 7.06
N VAL A 264 4.19 2.04 7.15
CA VAL A 264 3.18 1.01 7.35
C VAL A 264 2.15 1.03 6.25
N TYR A 265 1.69 -0.16 5.86
CA TYR A 265 0.64 -0.35 4.86
C TYR A 265 -0.65 -0.78 5.56
N VAL A 266 -1.73 -0.02 5.42
CA VAL A 266 -3.02 -0.25 6.11
C VAL A 266 -4.20 -0.31 5.13
N SER A 267 -5.21 -1.13 5.46
CA SER A 267 -6.42 -1.30 4.64
C SER A 267 -7.69 -1.32 5.48
N ASN A 268 -8.09 -2.48 6.01
CA ASN A 268 -9.44 -2.70 6.57
C ASN A 268 -9.85 -1.67 7.62
N LEU A 269 -8.92 -1.27 8.49
CA LEU A 269 -9.14 -0.28 9.53
C LEU A 269 -9.66 1.07 8.99
N LEU A 270 -9.25 1.47 7.78
CA LEU A 270 -9.71 2.71 7.14
C LEU A 270 -11.20 2.70 6.75
N PHE A 271 -11.80 1.50 6.65
CA PHE A 271 -13.20 1.33 6.28
C PHE A 271 -14.07 0.91 7.46
N GLN A 272 -13.47 0.45 8.56
CA GLN A 272 -14.19 0.01 9.77
C GLN A 272 -14.58 1.18 10.69
N THR A 273 -14.18 2.39 10.34
CA THR A 273 -14.53 3.64 11.02
C THR A 273 -15.69 4.37 10.33
N PRO A 274 -16.45 5.21 11.06
CA PRO A 274 -17.43 6.12 10.44
C PRO A 274 -16.77 7.12 9.48
N LEU A 275 -17.56 7.87 8.70
CA LEU A 275 -17.07 8.97 7.86
C LEU A 275 -17.34 10.31 8.54
N ASP A 276 -16.65 10.56 9.65
CA ASP A 276 -16.64 11.87 10.30
C ASP A 276 -15.20 12.32 10.58
N ASP A 277 -15.03 13.62 10.83
CA ASP A 277 -13.72 14.24 11.04
C ASP A 277 -13.02 13.77 12.33
N VAL A 278 -13.76 13.08 13.21
CA VAL A 278 -13.34 12.76 14.58
C VAL A 278 -12.80 11.34 14.67
N LEU A 279 -13.49 10.38 14.07
CA LEU A 279 -13.20 8.95 14.15
C LEU A 279 -12.98 8.30 12.80
N GLY A 280 -13.10 9.05 11.69
CA GLY A 280 -13.00 8.48 10.37
C GLY A 280 -11.60 8.09 9.90
N PRO A 281 -11.47 7.70 8.61
CA PRO A 281 -10.20 7.28 8.02
C PRO A 281 -9.07 8.28 8.25
N SER A 282 -9.39 9.58 8.27
CA SER A 282 -8.44 10.65 8.56
C SER A 282 -7.81 10.52 9.94
N SER A 283 -8.61 10.21 10.96
CA SER A 283 -8.13 10.03 12.34
C SER A 283 -7.28 8.77 12.49
N VAL A 284 -7.60 7.70 11.76
CA VAL A 284 -6.77 6.48 11.72
C VAL A 284 -5.38 6.81 11.16
N ILE A 285 -5.29 7.47 10.02
CA ILE A 285 -4.01 7.83 9.39
C ILE A 285 -3.21 8.76 10.32
N LYS A 286 -3.85 9.74 10.94
CA LYS A 286 -3.21 10.63 11.92
C LYS A 286 -2.69 9.85 13.14
N ALA A 287 -3.46 8.90 13.68
CA ALA A 287 -3.08 8.08 14.82
C ALA A 287 -1.88 7.15 14.52
N LEU A 288 -1.85 6.53 13.33
CA LEU A 288 -0.72 5.71 12.87
C LEU A 288 0.59 6.52 12.77
N ARG A 289 0.48 7.81 12.45
CA ARG A 289 1.63 8.73 12.35
C ARG A 289 2.04 9.35 13.67
N ALA A 290 1.15 9.36 14.67
CA ALA A 290 1.36 10.07 15.92
C ALA A 290 2.60 9.56 16.69
N LYS A 291 3.25 10.48 17.41
CA LYS A 291 4.40 10.17 18.27
C LYS A 291 4.00 9.61 19.63
N ALA A 292 2.89 10.11 20.16
CA ALA A 292 2.30 9.70 21.42
C ALA A 292 0.80 10.00 21.35
N CYS A 293 0.05 9.09 20.73
CA CYS A 293 -1.36 8.97 21.05
C CYS A 293 -1.47 7.68 21.87
N VAL A 294 -2.44 7.56 22.76
CA VAL A 294 -2.74 6.29 23.47
C VAL A 294 -4.23 5.95 23.34
N PHE A 295 -4.99 6.80 22.64
CA PHE A 295 -6.44 6.72 22.57
C PHE A 295 -6.93 7.15 21.18
N LEU A 296 -7.15 6.16 20.30
CA LEU A 296 -8.23 6.25 19.33
C LEU A 296 -9.46 5.62 20.02
N VAL A 297 -10.67 6.14 19.81
CA VAL A 297 -11.88 5.52 20.39
C VAL A 297 -12.33 4.43 19.42
N ASP A 298 -12.54 3.20 19.92
CA ASP A 298 -13.12 2.14 19.10
C ASP A 298 -14.54 2.60 18.64
N PRO A 299 -14.86 2.53 17.33
CA PRO A 299 -16.18 2.93 16.83
C PRO A 299 -17.36 2.29 17.56
N LEU A 300 -17.23 1.04 18.03
CA LEU A 300 -18.25 0.36 18.84
C LEU A 300 -18.36 0.95 20.24
N ASP A 301 -17.23 1.25 20.89
CA ASP A 301 -17.20 1.94 22.18
C ASP A 301 -17.81 3.35 22.09
N TRP A 302 -17.66 4.05 20.95
CA TRP A 302 -18.27 5.35 20.72
C TRP A 302 -19.80 5.26 20.62
N ILE A 303 -20.32 4.29 19.86
CA ILE A 303 -21.77 4.02 19.77
C ILE A 303 -22.34 3.76 21.17
N GLU A 304 -21.62 3.03 22.02
CA GLU A 304 -22.07 2.71 23.38
C GLU A 304 -21.90 3.87 24.37
N LYS A 305 -20.85 4.70 24.25
CA LYS A 305 -20.45 5.66 25.31
C LYS A 305 -20.81 7.12 25.01
N SER A 306 -21.19 7.50 23.79
CA SER A 306 -21.75 8.81 23.37
C SER A 306 -21.05 10.10 23.84
N VAL A 307 -19.86 10.04 24.45
CA VAL A 307 -19.15 11.21 25.01
C VAL A 307 -17.65 10.92 24.99
N MET A 308 -16.95 11.20 23.89
CA MET A 308 -15.52 11.55 23.92
C MET A 308 -15.12 12.18 22.57
N GLU A 309 -14.50 13.36 22.65
CA GLU A 309 -13.83 14.04 21.53
C GLU A 309 -12.65 13.20 21.01
N GLY A 310 -12.47 13.22 19.67
CA GLY A 310 -11.45 12.48 18.95
C GLY A 310 -10.01 12.85 19.31
N SER A 311 -9.10 12.06 18.76
CA SER A 311 -7.64 12.01 18.97
C SER A 311 -7.03 13.27 19.59
N LYS A 312 -6.78 13.25 20.90
CA LYS A 312 -5.99 14.29 21.57
C LYS A 312 -4.54 13.83 21.68
N GLU A 313 -3.61 14.66 21.23
CA GLU A 313 -2.20 14.54 21.59
C GLU A 313 -2.06 14.95 23.06
N THR A 314 -1.84 13.99 23.95
CA THR A 314 -1.43 14.27 25.32
C THR A 314 0.08 14.13 25.42
N LEU A 315 0.78 15.26 25.55
CA LEU A 315 2.15 15.30 26.05
C LEU A 315 2.13 14.59 27.41
N GLY A 316 2.83 13.45 27.50
CA GLY A 316 2.90 12.66 28.73
C GLY A 316 3.23 13.54 29.93
N GLU A 317 2.55 13.29 31.04
CA GLU A 317 2.85 13.98 32.30
C GLU A 317 4.34 13.86 32.59
N LEU A 318 5.03 14.99 32.61
CA LEU A 318 6.38 15.10 33.12
C LEU A 318 6.33 14.65 34.58
N LEU A 319 6.77 13.41 34.83
CA LEU A 319 6.98 12.89 36.17
C LEU A 319 7.99 13.80 36.87
N ALA A 320 7.49 14.55 37.85
CA ALA A 320 8.27 15.28 38.85
C ALA A 320 8.82 14.31 39.92
#